data_AF-Q6DE34-F1
#
_entry.id   AF-Q6DE34-F1
#
_cell.length_a   1.000
_cell.length_b   1.000
_cell.length_c   1.000
_cell.angle_alpha   90.00
_cell.angle_beta   90.00
_cell.angle_gamma   90.00
#
_symmetry.space_group_name_H-M   'P 1'
#
loop_
_entity.id
_entity.type
_entity.pdbx_description
1 polymer ?
#
loop_
_entity_poly.entity_id
_entity_poly.type
_entity_poly.pdbx_seq_one_letter_code
_entity_poly.pdbx_strand_id
1 'polypeptide(L)'
;MSGKRKEEQPVSNGGVKVKGPLWSKALRGDSTWEDKDEFLDVIYWFRQILAIVLGVIWGVAPLKGFIGIIIFCLINAGVLYLYFSSFQQIDEEEYGGTWELTKEGFMTSFALFMVVWIIFYTAIHYD
;
A
#
# COMPACT_ATOMS: atom_id res chain seq x y z
N MET A 1 18.69 -44.35 30.50
CA MET A 1 18.04 -44.06 29.21
C MET A 1 16.62 -43.59 29.48
N SER A 2 16.33 -42.31 29.27
CA SER A 2 14.95 -41.83 29.13
C SER A 2 14.99 -40.64 28.18
N GLY A 3 14.70 -40.93 26.90
CA GLY A 3 14.63 -39.93 25.85
C GLY A 3 13.37 -39.09 26.04
N LYS A 4 13.55 -37.79 26.31
CA LYS A 4 12.46 -36.82 26.19
C LYS A 4 12.10 -36.72 24.71
N ARG A 5 10.93 -37.28 24.38
CA ARG A 5 10.25 -37.15 23.09
C ARG A 5 10.02 -35.66 22.81
N LYS A 6 10.42 -35.24 21.62
CA LYS A 6 10.14 -33.93 21.03
C LYS A 6 8.62 -33.72 21.02
N GLU A 7 8.15 -32.60 21.57
CA GLU A 7 6.80 -32.10 21.29
C GLU A 7 6.79 -31.62 19.84
N GLU A 8 6.13 -32.39 18.98
CA GLU A 8 5.76 -31.98 17.64
C GLU A 8 4.62 -30.96 17.77
N GLN A 9 4.91 -29.70 17.44
CA GLN A 9 3.87 -28.71 17.23
C GLN A 9 2.99 -29.15 16.06
N PRO A 10 1.65 -29.13 16.19
CA PRO A 10 0.78 -29.46 15.08
C PRO A 10 0.89 -28.35 14.04
N VAL A 11 1.45 -28.70 12.88
CA VAL A 11 1.34 -27.94 11.63
C VAL A 11 -0.16 -27.84 11.30
N SER A 12 -0.78 -26.71 11.62
CA SER A 12 -2.15 -26.41 11.21
C SER A 12 -2.13 -25.90 9.78
N ASN A 13 -2.35 -26.83 8.87
CA ASN A 13 -2.68 -26.63 7.46
C ASN A 13 -3.76 -25.55 7.24
N GLY A 14 -3.51 -24.67 6.27
CA GLY A 14 -4.48 -24.38 5.21
C GLY A 14 -5.74 -23.57 5.56
N GLY A 15 -5.71 -22.69 6.55
CA GLY A 15 -6.78 -21.71 6.73
C GLY A 15 -6.65 -20.57 5.73
N VAL A 16 -7.27 -20.67 4.56
CA VAL A 16 -7.66 -19.47 3.78
C VAL A 16 -8.58 -18.67 4.69
N LYS A 17 -8.01 -17.73 5.47
CA LYS A 17 -8.78 -16.76 6.25
C LYS A 17 -9.61 -15.99 5.23
N VAL A 18 -10.89 -16.32 5.17
CA VAL A 18 -11.90 -15.57 4.42
C VAL A 18 -11.70 -14.10 4.76
N LYS A 19 -11.35 -13.28 3.76
CA LYS A 19 -11.07 -11.84 3.87
C LYS A 19 -12.32 -11.05 4.34
N GLY A 20 -12.77 -11.26 5.57
CA GLY A 20 -13.58 -10.31 6.33
C GLY A 20 -12.67 -9.32 7.07
N PRO A 21 -13.22 -8.29 7.71
CA PRO A 21 -13.05 -6.87 7.37
C PRO A 21 -11.65 -6.30 7.70
N LEU A 22 -10.58 -6.80 7.06
CA LEU A 22 -9.23 -6.21 7.06
C LEU A 22 -9.26 -4.70 6.76
N TRP A 23 -10.04 -4.30 5.77
CA TRP A 23 -10.24 -2.90 5.42
C TRP A 23 -10.97 -2.12 6.52
N SER A 24 -11.86 -2.74 7.30
CA SER A 24 -12.50 -2.06 8.44
C SER A 24 -11.60 -1.99 9.67
N LYS A 25 -10.60 -2.89 9.80
CA LYS A 25 -9.51 -2.72 10.76
C LYS A 25 -8.55 -1.62 10.31
N ALA A 26 -8.16 -1.58 9.04
CA ALA A 26 -7.39 -0.49 8.45
C ALA A 26 -8.05 0.89 8.62
N LEU A 27 -9.38 0.94 8.65
CA LEU A 27 -10.17 2.15 8.88
C LEU A 27 -10.54 2.38 10.36
N ARG A 28 -10.11 1.52 11.29
CA ARG A 28 -10.23 1.70 12.75
C ARG A 28 -8.82 1.83 13.35
N GLY A 29 -8.39 3.06 13.61
CA GLY A 29 -7.05 3.39 14.12
C GLY A 29 -6.76 3.01 15.59
N ASP A 30 -7.37 1.94 16.09
CA ASP A 30 -7.24 1.46 17.48
C ASP A 30 -6.93 -0.04 17.52
N SER A 31 -6.11 -0.52 16.58
CA SER A 31 -5.60 -1.89 16.65
C SER A 31 -4.11 -1.89 16.46
N THR A 32 -3.39 -2.26 17.51
CA THR A 32 -2.00 -2.70 17.43
C THR A 32 -1.89 -3.78 16.36
N TRP A 33 -1.19 -3.48 15.27
CA TRP A 33 -0.94 -4.43 14.19
C TRP A 33 0.03 -5.50 14.71
N GLU A 34 -0.48 -6.68 15.07
CA GLU A 34 0.34 -7.83 15.46
C GLU A 34 1.19 -8.35 14.28
N ASP A 35 0.70 -8.20 13.05
CA ASP A 35 1.36 -8.63 11.82
C ASP A 35 1.76 -7.44 10.93
N LYS A 36 3.08 -7.20 10.81
CA LYS A 36 3.66 -6.17 9.93
C LYS A 36 3.27 -6.36 8.46
N ASP A 37 3.18 -7.60 8.00
CA ASP A 37 2.85 -7.93 6.61
C ASP A 37 1.41 -7.52 6.24
N GLU A 38 0.46 -7.65 7.18
CA GLU A 38 -0.94 -7.23 6.99
C GLU A 38 -1.04 -5.71 6.78
N PHE A 39 -0.27 -4.95 7.57
CA PHE A 39 -0.17 -3.51 7.45
C PHE A 39 0.46 -3.08 6.11
N LEU A 40 1.52 -3.77 5.70
CA LEU A 40 2.19 -3.53 4.41
C LEU A 40 1.27 -3.81 3.22
N ASP A 41 0.48 -4.88 3.29
CA ASP A 41 -0.51 -5.23 2.27
C ASP A 41 -1.55 -4.12 2.11
N VAL A 42 -2.09 -3.58 3.21
CA VAL A 42 -3.08 -2.49 3.16
C VAL A 42 -2.50 -1.24 2.52
N ILE A 43 -1.29 -0.82 2.93
CA ILE A 43 -0.61 0.33 2.34
C ILE A 43 -0.35 0.11 0.85
N TYR A 44 0.12 -1.08 0.49
CA TYR A 44 0.38 -1.44 -0.90
C TYR A 44 -0.89 -1.29 -1.74
N TRP A 45 -1.99 -1.94 -1.33
CA TRP A 45 -3.28 -1.86 -2.04
C TRP A 45 -3.82 -0.44 -2.11
N PHE A 46 -3.67 0.33 -1.04
CA PHE A 46 -4.10 1.74 -1.00
C PHE A 46 -3.36 2.58 -2.03
N ARG A 47 -2.02 2.45 -2.11
CA ARG A 47 -1.20 3.12 -3.14
C ARG A 47 -1.57 2.66 -4.55
N GLN A 48 -1.81 1.37 -4.73
CA GLN A 48 -2.24 0.78 -6.01
C GLN A 48 -3.52 1.46 -6.51
N ILE A 49 -4.53 1.58 -5.63
CA ILE A 49 -5.81 2.24 -5.95
C ILE A 49 -5.59 3.71 -6.30
N LEU A 50 -4.80 4.45 -5.51
CA LEU A 50 -4.48 5.85 -5.80
C LEU A 50 -3.78 6.02 -7.16
N ALA A 51 -2.80 5.16 -7.46
CA ALA A 51 -2.08 5.18 -8.72
C ALA A 51 -3.00 4.93 -9.92
N ILE A 52 -3.94 3.98 -9.80
CA ILE A 52 -4.94 3.70 -10.82
C ILE A 52 -5.87 4.90 -11.00
N VAL A 53 -6.47 5.40 -9.91
CA VAL A 53 -7.43 6.51 -9.97
C VAL A 53 -6.80 7.77 -10.58
N LEU A 54 -5.61 8.15 -10.11
CA LEU A 54 -4.88 9.32 -10.65
C LEU A 54 -4.45 9.10 -12.10
N GLY A 55 -3.97 7.90 -12.44
CA GLY A 55 -3.58 7.55 -13.80
C GLY A 55 -4.74 7.65 -14.79
N VAL A 56 -5.93 7.18 -14.41
CA VAL A 56 -7.15 7.30 -15.22
C VAL A 56 -7.53 8.76 -15.40
N ILE A 57 -7.63 9.54 -14.30
CA ILE A 57 -8.04 10.94 -14.39
C ILE A 57 -7.07 11.74 -15.28
N TRP A 58 -5.76 11.51 -15.15
CA TRP A 58 -4.75 12.23 -15.93
C TRP A 58 -4.66 11.76 -17.38
N GLY A 59 -4.92 10.48 -17.64
CA GLY A 59 -5.05 9.94 -18.99
C GLY A 59 -6.24 10.52 -19.76
N VAL A 60 -7.34 10.81 -19.06
CA VAL A 60 -8.54 11.44 -19.63
C VAL A 60 -8.39 12.96 -19.74
N ALA A 61 -7.73 13.64 -18.79
CA ALA A 61 -7.68 15.10 -18.66
C ALA A 61 -6.56 15.80 -19.47
N PRO A 62 -6.18 15.27 -20.64
CA PRO A 62 -4.83 15.26 -21.22
C PRO A 62 -3.78 16.12 -20.52
N LEU A 63 -3.48 15.81 -19.25
CA LEU A 63 -2.44 16.54 -18.54
C LEU A 63 -1.11 16.14 -19.15
N LYS A 64 -0.45 17.07 -19.84
CA LYS A 64 0.84 16.82 -20.50
C LYS A 64 1.97 17.34 -19.61
N GLY A 65 3.00 16.52 -19.43
CA GLY A 65 4.26 16.92 -18.79
C GLY A 65 4.40 16.56 -17.31
N PHE A 66 5.44 17.10 -16.68
CA PHE A 66 5.93 16.72 -15.35
C PHE A 66 4.95 17.06 -14.20
N ILE A 67 3.97 17.94 -14.44
CA ILE A 67 2.99 18.37 -13.43
C ILE A 67 2.20 17.18 -12.88
N GLY A 68 1.81 16.22 -13.74
CA GLY A 68 1.09 15.03 -13.27
C GLY A 68 1.92 14.13 -12.36
N ILE A 69 3.22 14.06 -12.62
CA ILE A 69 4.17 13.30 -11.79
C ILE A 69 4.35 14.00 -10.44
N ILE A 70 4.51 15.32 -10.41
CA ILE A 70 4.62 16.08 -9.15
C ILE A 70 3.37 15.89 -8.30
N ILE A 71 2.18 16.05 -8.88
CA ILE A 71 0.92 15.90 -8.16
C ILE A 71 0.75 14.47 -7.65
N PHE A 72 1.09 13.46 -8.45
CA PHE A 72 1.10 12.08 -8.00
C PHE A 72 2.04 11.87 -6.81
N CYS A 73 3.27 12.40 -6.86
CA CYS A 73 4.21 12.31 -5.74
C CYS A 73 3.67 12.97 -4.47
N LEU A 74 3.10 14.17 -4.59
CA LEU A 74 2.53 14.90 -3.46
C LEU A 74 1.33 14.17 -2.84
N ILE A 75 0.43 13.64 -3.66
CA ILE A 75 -0.73 12.87 -3.16
C ILE A 75 -0.27 11.54 -2.56
N ASN A 76 0.63 10.81 -3.23
CA ASN A 76 1.13 9.52 -2.75
C ASN A 76 1.84 9.69 -1.39
N ALA A 77 2.75 10.67 -1.27
CA ALA A 77 3.44 10.97 -0.03
C ALA A 77 2.47 11.54 1.03
N GLY A 78 1.57 12.44 0.65
CA GLY A 78 0.64 13.11 1.56
C GLY A 78 -0.37 12.14 2.17
N VAL A 79 -0.98 11.27 1.37
CA VAL A 79 -1.97 10.33 1.92
C VAL A 79 -1.30 9.24 2.75
N LEU A 80 -0.10 8.82 2.35
CA LEU A 80 0.68 7.91 3.17
C LEU A 80 1.05 8.57 4.52
N TYR A 81 1.55 9.80 4.48
CA TYR A 81 1.86 10.58 5.68
C TYR A 81 0.63 10.76 6.57
N LEU A 82 -0.54 11.11 6.00
CA LEU A 82 -1.79 11.20 6.73
C LEU A 82 -2.23 9.86 7.32
N TYR A 83 -2.03 8.75 6.61
CA TYR A 83 -2.34 7.42 7.12
C TYR A 83 -1.47 7.09 8.33
N PHE A 84 -0.16 7.30 8.24
CA PHE A 84 0.74 7.12 9.37
C PHE A 84 0.44 8.07 10.54
N SER A 85 0.22 9.35 10.26
CA SER A 85 -0.08 10.37 11.26
C SER A 85 -1.44 10.19 11.94
N SER A 86 -2.47 9.75 11.19
CA SER A 86 -3.85 9.64 11.69
C SER A 86 -4.22 8.25 12.22
N PHE A 87 -3.68 7.17 11.64
CA PHE A 87 -4.05 5.79 12.02
C PHE A 87 -3.03 5.11 12.93
N GLN A 88 -1.78 5.56 12.89
CA GLN A 88 -0.68 4.84 13.50
C GLN A 88 0.08 5.75 14.45
N GLN A 89 -0.64 6.34 15.42
CA GLN A 89 -0.09 7.22 16.46
C GLN A 89 1.06 6.54 17.24
N ILE A 90 2.24 6.47 16.62
CA ILE A 90 3.39 5.72 17.08
C ILE A 90 4.60 6.59 16.75
N ASP A 91 5.36 6.88 17.80
CA ASP A 91 6.72 7.41 17.76
C ASP A 91 7.51 6.85 16.57
N GLU A 92 8.10 7.74 15.79
CA GLU A 92 8.88 7.43 14.58
C GLU A 92 10.09 6.49 14.84
N GLU A 93 10.40 6.20 16.11
CA GLU A 93 11.57 5.47 16.57
C GLU A 93 11.45 3.93 16.50
N GLU A 94 10.26 3.33 16.57
CA GLU A 94 10.14 1.87 16.74
C GLU A 94 10.06 1.08 15.41
N TYR A 95 9.73 1.75 14.29
CA TYR A 95 9.45 1.09 13.01
C TYR A 95 10.46 1.37 11.87
N GLY A 96 11.66 1.83 12.19
CA GLY A 96 12.70 2.12 11.19
C GLY A 96 12.42 3.35 10.33
N GLY A 97 11.43 4.16 10.73
CA GLY A 97 11.00 5.38 10.06
C GLY A 97 10.08 5.11 8.87
N THR A 98 8.91 5.74 8.92
CA THR A 98 7.89 5.86 7.84
C THR A 98 8.50 6.14 6.46
N TRP A 99 9.66 6.77 6.44
CA TRP A 99 10.45 7.11 5.27
C TRP A 99 10.99 5.91 4.47
N GLU A 100 11.43 4.84 5.12
CA GLU A 100 11.91 3.64 4.41
C GLU A 100 10.75 2.94 3.70
N LEU A 101 9.64 2.79 4.40
CA LEU A 101 8.42 2.20 3.84
C LEU A 101 7.84 3.02 2.69
N THR A 102 7.98 4.35 2.79
CA THR A 102 7.59 5.27 1.72
C THR A 102 8.38 4.99 0.46
N LYS A 103 9.70 4.79 0.59
CA LYS A 103 10.59 4.53 -0.55
C LYS A 103 10.35 3.16 -1.18
N GLU A 104 10.17 2.11 -0.39
CA GLU A 104 9.95 0.76 -0.91
C GLU A 104 8.68 0.67 -1.76
N GLY A 105 7.56 1.27 -1.31
CA GLY A 105 6.28 1.25 -2.04
C GLY A 105 6.12 2.32 -3.13
N PHE A 106 7.03 3.29 -3.20
CA PHE A 106 6.90 4.40 -4.16
C PHE A 106 7.18 3.95 -5.59
N MET A 107 8.25 3.19 -5.83
CA MET A 107 8.66 2.80 -7.19
C MET A 107 7.60 1.94 -7.88
N THR A 108 6.98 1.03 -7.15
CA THR A 108 5.94 0.13 -7.66
C THR A 108 4.65 0.88 -7.99
N SER A 109 4.21 1.78 -7.09
CA SER A 109 3.02 2.60 -7.32
C SER A 109 3.23 3.64 -8.42
N PHE A 110 4.44 4.21 -8.54
CA PHE A 110 4.81 5.11 -9.63
C PHE A 110 4.79 4.41 -10.99
N ALA A 111 5.36 3.21 -11.08
CA ALA A 111 5.32 2.41 -12.31
C ALA A 111 3.88 2.11 -12.74
N LEU A 112 3.01 1.73 -11.78
CA LEU A 112 1.60 1.47 -12.08
C LEU A 112 0.88 2.74 -12.57
N PHE A 113 1.09 3.89 -11.92
CA PHE A 113 0.55 5.17 -12.35
C PHE A 113 0.94 5.48 -13.80
N MET A 114 2.23 5.34 -14.13
CA MET A 114 2.74 5.57 -15.49
C MET A 114 2.08 4.64 -16.51
N VAL A 115 1.94 3.35 -16.20
CA VAL A 115 1.29 2.37 -17.10
C VAL A 115 -0.16 2.73 -17.35
N VAL A 116 -0.94 3.00 -16.31
CA VAL A 116 -2.36 3.37 -16.43
C VAL A 116 -2.49 4.66 -17.23
N TRP A 117 -1.68 5.67 -16.90
CA TRP A 117 -1.71 6.96 -17.58
C TRP A 117 -1.40 6.83 -19.08
N ILE A 118 -0.35 6.10 -19.46
CA ILE A 118 0.01 5.91 -20.89
C ILE A 118 -1.10 5.15 -21.63
N ILE A 119 -1.67 4.10 -21.03
CA ILE A 119 -2.75 3.32 -21.66
C ILE A 119 -3.96 4.22 -21.92
N PHE A 120 -4.45 4.95 -20.91
CA PHE A 120 -5.64 5.79 -21.06
C PHE A 120 -5.39 7.00 -21.95
N TYR A 121 -4.22 7.63 -21.82
CA TYR A 121 -3.84 8.74 -22.69
C TYR A 121 -3.80 8.30 -24.15
N THR A 122 -3.19 7.15 -24.45
CA THR A 122 -3.15 6.59 -25.80
C THR A 122 -4.55 6.18 -26.28
N ALA A 123 -5.35 5.51 -25.46
CA ALA A 123 -6.69 5.08 -25.85
C ALA A 123 -7.65 6.24 -26.20
N ILE A 124 -7.47 7.42 -25.59
CA ILE A 124 -8.38 8.57 -25.74
C ILE A 124 -7.83 9.61 -26.73
N HIS A 125 -6.52 9.82 -26.77
CA HIS A 125 -5.90 10.92 -27.53
C HIS A 125 -5.15 10.48 -28.77
N TYR A 126 -5.01 9.17 -28.99
CA TYR A 126 -4.40 8.63 -30.20
C TYR A 126 -5.53 8.34 -31.19
N ASP A 127 -5.61 9.17 -32.23
CA ASP A 127 -6.37 8.94 -33.47
C ASP A 127 -5.38 8.52 -34.57
#